data_AF-A0A7Y9RGW6-F1
#
_entry.id   AF-A0A7Y9RGW6-F1
#
_cell.length_a   1.000
_cell.length_b   1.000
_cell.length_c   1.000
_cell.angle_alpha   90.00
_cell.angle_beta   90.00
_cell.angle_gamma   90.00
#
_symmetry.space_group_name_H-M   'P 1'
#
loop_
_entity.id
_entity.type
_entity.pdbx_description
1 polymer ?
#
loop_
_entity_poly.entity_id
_entity_poly.type
_entity_poly.pdbx_seq_one_letter_code
_entity_poly.pdbx_strand_id
1 'polypeptide(L)'
;MRFVIAACAAFMILMCDLDPSASRQTSTFDRAVIQNNRASPLVPVVELFLASVQAIELANARAAYEQVIEPPRADEPALQAPVSPTERFCHALREAAEASGIPVPFFARLLWQESRFKSNEVSQAGAQGVAQFMPGTAAEVGLDDPFDPMKALPASAKFLRKLRDDFGNLGLAAAAYNAGPGRVQKWLAKESELPRETRDYVRIITGTKAEDWTERSEALAIRIDLPREAPCEGIGSLSKAKDIAWVPVNLTPSVATIIRKAEQLAARLSTNRARKRLVSLLHKNASARGKARGMIAARVAKGTKARAIRIAARERSAI
;
A
#
# COMPACT_ATOMS: atom_id res chain seq x y z
N MET A 1 -18.26 61.29 -3.41
CA MET A 1 -18.93 62.47 -2.82
C MET A 1 -20.04 62.16 -1.81
N ARG A 2 -20.55 60.93 -1.66
CA ARG A 2 -21.57 60.59 -0.64
C ARG A 2 -21.02 60.32 0.78
N PHE A 3 -19.72 60.13 0.95
CA PHE A 3 -19.09 59.88 2.26
C PHE A 3 -18.56 61.14 2.97
N VAL A 4 -18.40 62.26 2.25
CA VAL A 4 -17.92 63.54 2.84
C VAL A 4 -19.03 64.22 3.64
N ILE A 5 -20.28 64.11 3.17
CA ILE A 5 -21.46 64.71 3.84
C ILE A 5 -21.77 63.97 5.16
N ALA A 6 -21.54 62.65 5.22
CA ALA A 6 -21.76 61.85 6.43
C ALA A 6 -20.74 62.13 7.54
N ALA A 7 -19.49 62.43 7.20
CA ALA A 7 -18.44 62.74 8.18
C ALA A 7 -18.64 64.14 8.81
N CYS A 8 -19.12 65.13 8.04
CA CYS A 8 -19.43 66.46 8.57
C CYS A 8 -20.64 66.46 9.51
N ALA A 9 -21.64 65.58 9.28
CA ALA A 9 -22.82 65.46 10.14
C ALA A 9 -22.49 64.82 11.51
N ALA A 10 -21.60 63.82 11.56
CA ALA A 10 -21.22 63.16 12.81
C ALA A 10 -20.41 64.07 13.76
N PHE A 11 -19.62 65.01 13.21
CA PHE A 11 -18.83 65.95 14.00
C PHE A 11 -19.67 67.07 14.62
N MET A 12 -20.74 67.51 13.94
CA MET A 12 -21.67 68.52 14.46
C MET A 12 -22.58 67.96 15.58
N ILE A 13 -22.88 66.66 15.56
CA ILE A 13 -23.66 65.99 16.61
C ILE A 13 -22.84 65.82 17.91
N LEU A 14 -21.52 65.60 17.80
CA LEU A 14 -20.64 65.40 18.96
C LEU A 14 -20.30 66.70 19.72
N MET A 15 -20.57 67.88 19.14
CA MET A 15 -20.29 69.18 19.74
C MET A 15 -21.49 69.82 20.46
N CYS A 16 -22.65 69.14 20.50
CA CYS A 16 -23.87 69.68 21.12
C CYS A 16 -24.28 69.05 22.46
N ASP A 17 -23.58 68.04 23.00
CA ASP A 17 -23.92 67.42 24.29
C ASP A 17 -22.87 67.70 25.39
N LEU A 18 -22.58 68.98 25.61
CA LEU A 18 -21.89 69.43 26.82
C LEU A 18 -22.77 70.45 27.55
N ASP A 19 -23.58 69.95 28.49
CA ASP A 19 -23.89 70.72 29.69
C ASP A 19 -23.93 69.78 30.92
N PRO A 20 -23.46 70.25 32.09
CA PRO A 20 -22.82 69.40 33.08
C PRO A 20 -23.76 69.14 34.25
N SER A 21 -23.83 67.88 34.69
CA SER A 21 -24.48 67.52 35.95
C SER A 21 -23.70 66.41 36.63
N ALA A 22 -22.58 66.78 37.26
CA ALA A 22 -21.85 65.91 38.17
C ALA A 22 -22.50 65.97 39.56
N SER A 23 -22.91 64.81 40.06
CA SER A 23 -23.33 64.62 41.45
C SER A 23 -22.26 63.85 42.25
N ARG A 24 -21.87 64.42 43.39
CA ARG A 24 -21.32 63.78 44.61
C ARG A 24 -19.93 63.13 44.46
N GLN A 25 -19.02 63.13 45.44
CA GLN A 25 -18.97 63.63 46.82
C GLN A 25 -17.51 63.44 47.29
N THR A 26 -17.05 64.33 48.19
CA THR A 26 -16.11 64.09 49.34
C THR A 26 -14.67 63.66 49.03
N SER A 27 -13.62 64.14 49.71
CA SER A 27 -13.49 65.05 50.86
C SER A 27 -12.02 65.46 51.03
N THR A 28 -11.83 66.70 51.51
CA THR A 28 -10.79 67.16 52.46
C THR A 28 -9.31 66.95 52.11
N PHE A 29 -8.59 68.05 51.86
CA PHE A 29 -7.83 68.71 52.92
C PHE A 29 -7.42 70.15 52.53
N ASP A 30 -7.43 71.01 53.54
CA ASP A 30 -7.12 72.44 53.64
C ASP A 30 -5.86 72.90 52.87
N ARG A 31 -5.91 73.97 52.06
CA ARG A 31 -5.86 75.41 52.41
C ARG A 31 -4.42 75.93 52.53
N ALA A 32 -3.98 76.65 51.50
CA ALA A 32 -3.68 78.09 51.56
C ALA A 32 -2.60 78.55 50.57
N VAL A 33 -2.83 79.76 50.02
CA VAL A 33 -1.86 80.74 49.45
C VAL A 33 -1.39 80.45 48.01
N ILE A 34 -2.05 80.98 46.97
CA ILE A 34 -1.90 82.34 46.38
C ILE A 34 -0.50 82.55 45.80
N GLN A 35 -0.30 82.37 44.48
CA GLN A 35 -0.33 83.42 43.45
C GLN A 35 0.57 83.08 42.25
N ASN A 36 -0.05 83.10 41.06
CA ASN A 36 0.44 83.54 39.76
C ASN A 36 1.94 83.45 39.43
N ASN A 37 2.24 82.72 38.35
CA ASN A 37 2.85 83.39 37.20
C ASN A 37 2.48 82.76 35.85
N ARG A 38 2.40 83.64 34.86
CA ARG A 38 1.74 83.53 33.56
C ARG A 38 2.47 82.64 32.54
N ALA A 39 1.64 82.21 31.58
CA ALA A 39 1.89 81.95 30.16
C ALA A 39 2.37 80.54 29.74
N SER A 40 1.44 79.76 29.17
CA SER A 40 1.73 78.66 28.25
C SER A 40 1.35 79.10 26.83
N PRO A 41 2.18 78.82 25.81
CA PRO A 41 1.96 79.33 24.47
C PRO A 41 0.97 78.45 23.69
N LEU A 42 0.14 79.10 22.90
CA LEU A 42 -0.70 78.53 21.85
C LEU A 42 0.19 77.92 20.74
N VAL A 43 0.72 76.72 20.97
CA VAL A 43 1.31 75.87 19.91
C VAL A 43 0.91 74.39 20.11
N PRO A 44 -0.35 74.00 19.84
CA PRO A 44 -0.59 72.58 19.53
C PRO A 44 -1.46 72.30 18.29
N VAL A 45 -2.11 73.31 17.70
CA VAL A 45 -3.11 73.05 16.64
C VAL A 45 -2.48 73.00 15.24
N VAL A 46 -1.47 73.82 14.97
CA VAL A 46 -0.80 73.87 13.65
C VAL A 46 0.02 72.59 13.40
N GLU A 47 0.71 72.07 14.42
CA GLU A 47 1.46 70.81 14.28
C GLU A 47 0.54 69.60 14.12
N LEU A 48 -0.58 69.54 14.86
CA LEU A 48 -1.57 68.48 14.64
C LEU A 48 -2.19 68.55 13.24
N PHE A 49 -2.43 69.75 12.73
CA PHE A 49 -2.96 69.94 11.39
C PHE A 49 -1.97 69.46 10.32
N LEU A 50 -0.70 69.89 10.41
CA LEU A 50 0.35 69.46 9.48
C LEU A 50 0.57 67.94 9.51
N ALA A 51 0.57 67.34 10.70
CA ALA A 51 0.65 65.89 10.85
C ALA A 51 -0.55 65.16 10.22
N SER A 52 -1.77 65.73 10.34
CA SER A 52 -2.97 65.14 9.72
C SER A 52 -2.93 65.20 8.18
N VAL A 53 -2.41 66.29 7.62
CA VAL A 53 -2.26 66.46 6.16
C VAL A 53 -1.23 65.49 5.60
N GLN A 54 -0.08 65.33 6.26
CA GLN A 54 0.94 64.34 5.86
C GLN A 54 0.42 62.90 5.96
N ALA A 55 -0.38 62.57 6.98
CA ALA A 55 -0.97 61.25 7.11
C ALA A 55 -1.96 60.94 5.97
N ILE A 56 -2.73 61.94 5.53
CA ILE A 56 -3.65 61.83 4.39
C ILE A 56 -2.89 61.68 3.07
N GLU A 57 -1.81 62.43 2.87
CA GLU A 57 -0.95 62.27 1.68
C GLU A 57 -0.30 60.88 1.61
N LEU A 58 0.19 60.36 2.75
CA LEU A 58 0.77 59.02 2.80
C LEU A 58 -0.27 57.91 2.56
N ALA A 59 -1.50 58.09 3.07
CA ALA A 59 -2.61 57.19 2.83
C ALA A 59 -3.04 57.21 1.35
N ASN A 60 -3.09 58.39 0.73
CA ASN A 60 -3.40 58.54 -0.69
C ASN A 60 -2.29 57.97 -1.59
N ALA A 61 -1.01 58.13 -1.21
CA ALA A 61 0.11 57.55 -1.93
C ALA A 61 0.13 56.02 -1.86
N ARG A 62 -0.24 55.43 -0.71
CA ARG A 62 -0.44 53.98 -0.58
C ARG A 62 -1.63 53.48 -1.41
N ALA A 63 -2.75 54.20 -1.39
CA ALA A 63 -3.92 53.86 -2.19
C ALA A 63 -3.63 53.92 -3.71
N ALA A 64 -2.79 54.86 -4.15
CA ALA A 64 -2.37 54.95 -5.55
C ALA A 64 -1.44 53.80 -5.99
N TYR A 65 -0.68 53.20 -5.06
CA TYR A 65 0.17 52.05 -5.34
C TYR A 65 -0.62 50.72 -5.33
N GLU A 66 -1.65 50.62 -4.49
CA GLU A 66 -2.52 49.43 -4.41
C GLU A 66 -3.50 49.30 -5.60
N GLN A 67 -3.75 50.39 -6.35
CA GLN A 67 -4.71 50.40 -7.47
C GLN A 67 -4.09 50.20 -8.86
N VAL A 68 -2.79 49.87 -8.96
CA VAL A 68 -2.18 49.39 -10.22
C VAL A 68 -1.96 47.87 -10.15
N ILE A 69 -3.01 47.15 -9.75
CA ILE A 69 -3.20 45.78 -10.20
C ILE A 69 -4.19 45.89 -11.34
N GLU A 70 -3.66 45.97 -12.56
CA GLU A 70 -4.45 45.77 -13.77
C GLU A 70 -5.23 44.47 -13.54
N PRO A 71 -6.58 44.45 -13.68
CA PRO A 71 -7.32 43.21 -13.55
C PRO A 71 -6.62 42.21 -14.48
N PRO A 72 -6.35 40.96 -14.04
CA PRO A 72 -5.79 39.99 -14.95
C PRO A 72 -6.66 40.03 -16.20
N ARG A 73 -6.04 40.33 -17.36
CA ARG A 73 -6.74 40.19 -18.63
C ARG A 73 -7.44 38.85 -18.53
N ALA A 74 -8.74 38.82 -18.82
CA ALA A 74 -9.43 37.55 -18.94
C ALA A 74 -8.57 36.72 -19.89
N ASP A 75 -7.86 35.74 -19.34
CA ASP A 75 -7.05 34.84 -20.14
C ASP A 75 -8.07 34.30 -21.15
N GLU A 76 -7.91 34.68 -22.41
CA GLU A 76 -8.51 33.92 -23.50
C GLU A 76 -8.21 32.47 -23.14
N PRO A 77 -9.21 31.58 -23.05
CA PRO A 77 -8.98 30.23 -22.57
C PRO A 77 -7.84 29.68 -23.41
N ALA A 78 -6.66 29.60 -22.81
CA ALA A 78 -5.47 29.14 -23.50
C ALA A 78 -5.91 27.79 -24.05
N LEU A 79 -5.99 27.66 -25.38
CA LEU A 79 -6.39 26.41 -26.01
C LEU A 79 -5.52 25.35 -25.35
N GLN A 80 -6.11 24.56 -24.46
CA GLN A 80 -5.36 23.60 -23.68
C GLN A 80 -4.65 22.73 -24.71
N ALA A 81 -3.31 22.73 -24.67
CA ALA A 81 -2.54 21.93 -25.58
C ALA A 81 -3.10 20.51 -25.53
N PRO A 82 -3.32 19.86 -26.69
CA PRO A 82 -3.95 18.54 -26.71
C PRO A 82 -3.16 17.60 -25.79
N VAL A 83 -3.85 17.01 -24.81
CA VAL A 83 -3.29 16.07 -23.83
C VAL A 83 -2.39 15.08 -24.55
N SER A 84 -1.13 14.94 -24.13
CA SER A 84 -0.17 14.08 -24.81
C SER A 84 -0.63 12.61 -24.80
N PRO A 85 -0.21 11.76 -25.76
CA PRO A 85 -0.54 10.34 -25.74
C PRO A 85 -0.19 9.65 -24.41
N THR A 86 0.95 10.03 -23.81
CA THR A 86 1.38 9.54 -22.50
C THR A 86 0.42 9.96 -21.40
N GLU A 87 0.03 11.23 -21.33
CA GLU A 87 -0.93 11.70 -20.32
C GLU A 87 -2.28 10.99 -20.47
N ARG A 88 -2.80 10.84 -21.69
CA ARG A 88 -4.04 10.08 -21.93
C ARG A 88 -3.93 8.63 -21.44
N PHE A 89 -2.81 7.97 -21.72
CA PHE A 89 -2.54 6.62 -21.22
C PHE A 89 -2.52 6.57 -19.69
N CYS A 90 -1.82 7.51 -19.04
CA CYS A 90 -1.72 7.58 -17.59
C CYS A 90 -3.06 7.85 -16.91
N HIS A 91 -3.90 8.72 -17.49
CA HIS A 91 -5.26 8.96 -17.02
C HIS A 91 -6.13 7.71 -17.18
N ALA A 92 -6.09 7.05 -18.34
CA ALA A 92 -6.83 5.81 -18.56
C ALA A 92 -6.40 4.68 -17.61
N LEU A 93 -5.11 4.57 -17.31
CA LEU A 93 -4.57 3.62 -16.34
C LEU A 93 -5.16 3.87 -14.95
N ARG A 94 -5.12 5.13 -14.49
CA ARG A 94 -5.68 5.54 -13.19
C ARG A 94 -7.17 5.22 -13.12
N GLU A 95 -7.93 5.65 -14.11
CA GLU A 95 -9.38 5.44 -14.16
C GLU A 95 -9.75 3.96 -14.18
N ALA A 96 -9.05 3.15 -14.98
CA ALA A 96 -9.26 1.70 -15.03
C ALA A 96 -9.02 1.02 -13.66
N ALA A 97 -7.95 1.41 -12.98
CA ALA A 97 -7.61 0.89 -11.65
C ALA A 97 -8.65 1.30 -10.61
N GLU A 98 -8.98 2.60 -10.53
CA GLU A 98 -9.96 3.15 -9.59
C GLU A 98 -11.35 2.53 -9.80
N ALA A 99 -11.83 2.44 -11.04
CA ALA A 99 -13.11 1.84 -11.38
C ALA A 99 -13.19 0.34 -11.02
N SER A 100 -12.04 -0.34 -10.99
CA SER A 100 -11.95 -1.75 -10.60
C SER A 100 -11.67 -1.95 -9.11
N GLY A 101 -11.44 -0.86 -8.37
CA GLY A 101 -11.05 -0.88 -6.96
C GLY A 101 -9.67 -1.49 -6.74
N ILE A 102 -8.75 -1.36 -7.70
CA ILE A 102 -7.35 -1.80 -7.61
C ILE A 102 -6.49 -0.58 -7.24
N PRO A 103 -5.53 -0.71 -6.31
CA PRO A 103 -4.61 0.39 -6.03
C PRO A 103 -3.85 0.81 -7.30
N VAL A 104 -3.92 2.09 -7.66
CA VAL A 104 -3.29 2.64 -8.87
C VAL A 104 -1.79 2.30 -8.96
N PRO A 105 -0.99 2.43 -7.88
CA PRO A 105 0.41 2.02 -7.93
C PRO A 105 0.62 0.53 -8.19
N PHE A 106 -0.22 -0.33 -7.62
CA PHE A 106 -0.14 -1.77 -7.88
C PHE A 106 -0.37 -2.08 -9.37
N PHE A 107 -1.41 -1.47 -9.96
CA PHE A 107 -1.73 -1.68 -11.37
C PHE A 107 -0.64 -1.13 -12.30
N ALA A 108 -0.10 0.04 -11.99
CA ALA A 108 1.01 0.61 -12.74
C ALA A 108 2.26 -0.29 -12.71
N ARG A 109 2.61 -0.82 -11.53
CA ARG A 109 3.73 -1.76 -11.38
C ARG A 109 3.51 -3.07 -12.14
N LEU A 110 2.28 -3.56 -12.18
CA LEU A 110 1.90 -4.74 -12.95
C LEU A 110 2.13 -4.50 -14.45
N LEU A 111 1.52 -3.46 -15.01
CA LEU A 111 1.65 -3.12 -16.44
C LEU A 111 3.10 -2.80 -16.84
N TRP A 112 3.87 -2.19 -15.93
CA TRP A 112 5.30 -2.00 -16.13
C TRP A 112 6.04 -3.34 -16.26
N GLN A 113 5.71 -4.30 -15.39
CA GLN A 113 6.31 -5.64 -15.42
C GLN A 113 5.90 -6.42 -16.67
N GLU A 114 4.69 -6.22 -17.18
CA GLU A 114 4.20 -6.89 -18.39
C GLU A 114 4.92 -6.39 -19.65
N SER A 115 4.94 -5.07 -19.88
CA SER A 115 5.36 -4.54 -21.18
C SER A 115 6.25 -3.30 -21.11
N ARG A 116 6.55 -2.80 -19.91
CA ARG A 116 7.05 -1.42 -19.69
C ARG A 116 6.13 -0.37 -20.34
N PHE A 117 4.82 -0.60 -20.25
CA PHE A 117 3.74 0.19 -20.86
C PHE A 117 3.73 0.26 -22.40
N LYS A 118 4.37 -0.68 -23.09
CA LYS A 118 4.38 -0.71 -24.55
C LYS A 118 3.17 -1.48 -25.09
N SER A 119 2.32 -0.78 -25.85
CA SER A 119 1.07 -1.36 -26.36
C SER A 119 1.23 -2.30 -27.55
N ASN A 120 2.41 -2.35 -28.20
CA ASN A 120 2.68 -3.17 -29.37
C ASN A 120 3.59 -4.38 -29.09
N GLU A 121 3.80 -4.74 -27.83
CA GLU A 121 4.67 -5.87 -27.45
C GLU A 121 3.95 -7.22 -27.62
N VAL A 122 4.71 -8.21 -28.09
CA VAL A 122 4.28 -9.61 -28.16
C VAL A 122 5.35 -10.50 -27.53
N SER A 123 4.99 -11.26 -26.50
CA SER A 123 5.93 -12.20 -25.88
C SER A 123 6.20 -13.41 -26.76
N GLN A 124 7.25 -14.17 -26.45
CA GLN A 124 7.55 -15.45 -27.10
C GLN A 124 6.42 -16.47 -26.96
N ALA A 125 5.64 -16.39 -25.87
CA ALA A 125 4.48 -17.25 -25.65
C ALA A 125 3.22 -16.76 -26.37
N GLY A 126 3.25 -15.57 -26.97
CA GLY A 126 2.14 -14.96 -27.69
C GLY A 126 1.25 -14.05 -26.84
N ALA A 127 1.71 -13.59 -25.68
CA ALA A 127 1.00 -12.58 -24.88
C ALA A 127 1.06 -11.21 -25.57
N GLN A 128 -0.04 -10.45 -25.59
CA GLN A 128 -0.20 -9.30 -26.47
C GLN A 128 -0.48 -7.99 -25.73
N GLY A 129 0.17 -6.93 -26.21
CA GLY A 129 -0.09 -5.55 -25.87
C GLY A 129 0.32 -5.14 -24.46
N VAL A 130 -0.20 -4.00 -24.01
CA VAL A 130 0.30 -3.33 -22.80
C VAL A 130 0.13 -4.15 -21.53
N ALA A 131 -0.93 -4.96 -21.49
CA ALA A 131 -1.29 -5.80 -20.36
C ALA A 131 -0.97 -7.29 -20.59
N GLN A 132 -0.28 -7.61 -21.70
CA GLN A 132 0.17 -8.95 -22.07
C GLN A 132 -0.92 -10.02 -21.95
N PHE A 133 -2.09 -9.76 -22.55
CA PHE A 133 -3.14 -10.77 -22.59
C PHE A 133 -2.75 -11.94 -23.49
N MET A 134 -2.90 -13.16 -22.99
CA MET A 134 -2.91 -14.33 -23.84
C MET A 134 -4.17 -14.31 -24.72
N PRO A 135 -4.12 -14.75 -26.00
CA PRO A 135 -5.27 -14.68 -26.91
C PRO A 135 -6.54 -15.37 -26.37
N GLY A 136 -6.38 -16.54 -25.71
CA GLY A 136 -7.51 -17.24 -25.08
C GLY A 136 -8.13 -16.42 -23.94
N THR A 137 -7.32 -15.78 -23.11
CA THR A 137 -7.80 -14.91 -22.02
C THR A 137 -8.45 -13.64 -22.57
N ALA A 138 -7.90 -13.04 -23.63
CA ALA A 138 -8.52 -11.89 -24.29
C ALA A 138 -9.94 -12.23 -24.76
N ALA A 139 -10.12 -13.39 -25.40
CA ALA A 139 -11.44 -13.88 -25.80
C ALA A 139 -12.38 -14.13 -24.60
N GLU A 140 -11.88 -14.75 -23.53
CA GLU A 140 -12.67 -15.01 -22.30
C GLU A 140 -13.18 -13.73 -21.63
N VAL A 141 -12.39 -12.64 -21.67
CA VAL A 141 -12.78 -11.35 -21.08
C VAL A 141 -13.48 -10.42 -22.07
N GLY A 142 -13.69 -10.85 -23.32
CA GLY A 142 -14.33 -10.05 -24.37
C GLY A 142 -13.48 -8.87 -24.87
N LEU A 143 -12.15 -8.98 -24.79
CA LEU A 143 -11.22 -8.00 -25.34
C LEU A 143 -10.92 -8.33 -26.80
N ASP A 144 -11.41 -7.49 -27.70
CA ASP A 144 -11.29 -7.65 -29.15
C ASP A 144 -9.90 -7.25 -29.69
N ASP A 145 -9.28 -6.22 -29.11
CA ASP A 145 -7.95 -5.74 -29.48
C ASP A 145 -7.05 -5.52 -28.25
N PRO A 146 -6.15 -6.47 -27.94
CA PRO A 146 -5.17 -6.31 -26.86
C PRO A 146 -4.11 -5.22 -27.10
N PHE A 147 -3.91 -4.79 -28.35
CA PHE A 147 -2.90 -3.78 -28.70
C PHE A 147 -3.42 -2.35 -28.53
N ASP A 148 -4.73 -2.15 -28.44
CA ASP A 148 -5.32 -0.86 -28.07
C ASP A 148 -5.27 -0.67 -26.55
N PRO A 149 -4.40 0.21 -26.01
CA PRO A 149 -4.31 0.41 -24.57
C PRO A 149 -5.62 0.95 -23.96
N MET A 150 -6.43 1.70 -24.72
CA MET A 150 -7.68 2.26 -24.21
C MET A 150 -8.74 1.17 -23.96
N LYS A 151 -8.62 0.01 -24.62
CA LYS A 151 -9.43 -1.17 -24.37
C LYS A 151 -8.76 -2.14 -23.39
N ALA A 152 -7.45 -2.35 -23.54
CA ALA A 152 -6.71 -3.32 -22.74
C ALA A 152 -6.60 -2.93 -21.26
N LEU A 153 -6.42 -1.64 -20.94
CA LEU A 153 -6.31 -1.16 -19.56
C LEU A 153 -7.57 -1.48 -18.71
N PRO A 154 -8.80 -1.07 -19.11
CA PRO A 154 -10.00 -1.41 -18.35
C PRO A 154 -10.27 -2.93 -18.30
N ALA A 155 -9.96 -3.67 -19.38
CA ALA A 155 -10.09 -5.12 -19.38
C ALA A 155 -9.13 -5.78 -18.38
N SER A 156 -7.87 -5.35 -18.34
CA SER A 156 -6.84 -5.84 -17.41
C SER A 156 -7.19 -5.54 -15.96
N ALA A 157 -7.62 -4.32 -15.66
CA ALA A 157 -8.01 -3.95 -14.30
C ALA A 157 -9.24 -4.75 -13.80
N LYS A 158 -10.24 -4.96 -14.67
CA LYS A 158 -11.41 -5.81 -14.36
C LYS A 158 -11.03 -7.27 -14.17
N PHE A 159 -10.16 -7.80 -15.03
CA PHE A 159 -9.68 -9.17 -14.91
C PHE A 159 -8.89 -9.37 -13.61
N LEU A 160 -8.00 -8.45 -13.27
CA LEU A 160 -7.26 -8.45 -12.02
C LEU A 160 -8.20 -8.36 -10.81
N ARG A 161 -9.25 -7.54 -10.88
CA ARG A 161 -10.30 -7.49 -9.85
C ARG A 161 -10.99 -8.84 -9.69
N LYS A 162 -11.38 -9.48 -10.79
CA LYS A 162 -11.97 -10.83 -10.75
C LYS A 162 -11.03 -11.82 -10.06
N LEU A 163 -9.74 -11.82 -10.42
CA LEU A 163 -8.75 -12.68 -9.77
C LEU A 163 -8.60 -12.37 -8.27
N ARG A 164 -8.61 -11.10 -7.89
CA ARG A 164 -8.63 -10.72 -6.47
C ARG A 164 -9.87 -11.26 -5.76
N ASP A 165 -11.03 -11.20 -6.40
CA ASP A 165 -12.28 -11.71 -5.81
C ASP A 165 -12.30 -13.25 -5.74
N ASP A 166 -11.64 -13.95 -6.67
CA ASP A 166 -11.51 -15.41 -6.66
C ASP A 166 -10.54 -15.89 -5.55
N PHE A 167 -9.43 -15.17 -5.33
CA PHE A 167 -8.35 -15.60 -4.43
C PHE A 167 -8.33 -14.90 -3.06
N GLY A 168 -8.85 -13.68 -2.98
CA GLY A 168 -9.07 -12.91 -1.75
C GLY A 168 -8.09 -11.75 -1.52
N ASN A 169 -6.93 -11.74 -2.17
CA ASN A 169 -5.92 -10.71 -1.99
C ASN A 169 -5.12 -10.41 -3.27
N LEU A 170 -4.40 -9.27 -3.26
CA LEU A 170 -3.68 -8.75 -4.41
C LEU A 170 -2.46 -9.60 -4.82
N GLY A 171 -1.75 -10.21 -3.87
CA GLY A 171 -0.57 -11.04 -4.19
C GLY A 171 -0.95 -12.32 -4.92
N LEU A 172 -2.02 -13.01 -4.48
CA LEU A 172 -2.55 -14.17 -5.18
C LEU A 172 -3.19 -13.79 -6.53
N ALA A 173 -3.79 -12.60 -6.62
CA ALA A 173 -4.29 -12.07 -7.89
C ALA A 173 -3.15 -11.84 -8.89
N ALA A 174 -2.03 -11.22 -8.48
CA ALA A 174 -0.84 -11.07 -9.33
C ALA A 174 -0.26 -12.43 -9.74
N ALA A 175 -0.19 -13.38 -8.82
CA ALA A 175 0.26 -14.73 -9.15
C ALA A 175 -0.64 -15.36 -10.23
N ALA A 176 -1.97 -15.25 -10.08
CA ALA A 176 -2.93 -15.82 -11.01
C ALA A 176 -2.97 -15.10 -12.35
N TYR A 177 -2.65 -13.80 -12.38
CA TYR A 177 -2.56 -13.02 -13.61
C TYR A 177 -1.42 -13.56 -14.49
N ASN A 178 -0.24 -13.80 -13.91
CA ASN A 178 0.93 -14.29 -14.65
C ASN A 178 0.88 -15.81 -14.93
N ALA A 179 0.54 -16.64 -13.94
CA ALA A 179 0.59 -18.11 -14.05
C ALA A 179 -0.71 -18.76 -14.55
N GLY A 180 -1.82 -18.01 -14.54
CA GLY A 180 -3.16 -18.52 -14.70
C GLY A 180 -3.77 -19.05 -13.38
N PRO A 181 -5.09 -18.89 -13.18
CA PRO A 181 -5.76 -19.24 -11.92
C PRO A 181 -5.68 -20.73 -11.59
N GLY A 182 -5.79 -21.61 -12.59
CA GLY A 182 -5.71 -23.06 -12.38
C GLY A 182 -4.33 -23.51 -11.86
N ARG A 183 -3.25 -22.85 -12.28
CA ARG A 183 -1.90 -23.14 -11.77
C ARG A 183 -1.75 -22.71 -10.32
N VAL A 184 -2.26 -21.52 -9.97
CA VAL A 184 -2.25 -21.04 -8.58
C VAL A 184 -3.08 -21.95 -7.68
N GLN A 185 -4.25 -22.41 -8.12
CA GLN A 185 -5.06 -23.37 -7.36
C GLN A 185 -4.30 -24.68 -7.08
N LYS A 186 -3.63 -25.27 -8.07
CA LYS A 186 -2.80 -26.48 -7.88
C LYS A 186 -1.64 -26.24 -6.91
N TRP A 187 -1.00 -25.07 -6.97
CA TRP A 187 0.04 -24.70 -6.03
C TRP A 187 -0.48 -24.58 -4.59
N LEU A 188 -1.62 -23.92 -4.39
CA LEU A 188 -2.28 -23.81 -3.09
C LEU A 188 -2.73 -25.18 -2.56
N ALA A 189 -3.13 -26.09 -3.45
CA ALA A 189 -3.46 -27.48 -3.14
C ALA A 189 -2.23 -28.36 -2.84
N LYS A 190 -1.00 -27.81 -2.94
CA LYS A 190 0.28 -28.54 -2.83
C LYS A 190 0.43 -29.68 -3.84
N GLU A 191 -0.23 -29.58 -5.00
CA GLU A 191 -0.14 -30.53 -6.10
C GLU A 191 1.01 -30.19 -7.07
N SER A 192 1.42 -28.93 -7.13
CA SER A 192 2.56 -28.46 -7.91
C SER A 192 3.28 -27.30 -7.22
N GLU A 193 4.49 -26.99 -7.67
CA GLU A 193 5.18 -25.76 -7.25
C GLU A 193 4.73 -24.55 -8.09
N LEU A 194 4.83 -23.35 -7.51
CA LEU A 194 4.66 -22.11 -8.26
C LEU A 194 5.95 -21.82 -9.06
N PRO A 195 5.87 -21.53 -10.37
CA PRO A 195 7.04 -21.24 -11.18
C PRO A 195 7.89 -20.11 -10.60
N ARG A 196 9.21 -20.22 -10.72
CA ARG A 196 10.15 -19.18 -10.25
C ARG A 196 9.84 -17.82 -10.87
N GLU A 197 9.51 -17.80 -12.15
CA GLU A 197 9.08 -16.59 -12.87
C GLU A 197 7.91 -15.91 -12.16
N THR A 198 6.85 -16.64 -11.83
CA THR A 198 5.68 -16.10 -11.13
C THR A 198 6.00 -15.64 -9.71
N ARG A 199 6.87 -16.36 -8.99
CA ARG A 199 7.34 -15.94 -7.66
C ARG A 199 8.10 -14.61 -7.73
N ASP A 200 8.96 -14.46 -8.73
CA ASP A 200 9.70 -13.23 -9.00
C ASP A 200 8.74 -12.10 -9.42
N TYR A 201 7.76 -12.40 -10.26
CA TYR A 201 6.72 -11.45 -10.69
C TYR A 201 5.94 -10.86 -9.51
N VAL A 202 5.42 -11.70 -8.61
CA VAL A 202 4.70 -11.24 -7.40
C VAL A 202 5.60 -10.38 -6.53
N ARG A 203 6.86 -10.79 -6.32
CA ARG A 203 7.84 -10.05 -5.53
C ARG A 203 8.21 -8.71 -6.16
N ILE A 204 8.30 -8.63 -7.49
CA ILE A 204 8.59 -7.38 -8.20
C ILE A 204 7.42 -6.40 -8.03
N ILE A 205 6.18 -6.86 -8.20
CA ILE A 205 5.01 -5.98 -8.11
C ILE A 205 4.77 -5.56 -6.66
N THR A 206 4.75 -6.50 -5.73
CA THR A 206 4.33 -6.25 -4.35
C THR A 206 5.48 -5.91 -3.42
N GLY A 207 6.71 -6.35 -3.69
CA GLY A 207 7.80 -6.34 -2.71
C GLY A 207 7.81 -7.53 -1.75
N THR A 208 6.81 -8.41 -1.83
CA THR A 208 6.56 -9.50 -0.87
C THR A 208 6.54 -10.85 -1.58
N LYS A 209 6.95 -11.94 -0.92
CA LYS A 209 7.00 -13.26 -1.57
C LYS A 209 5.60 -13.80 -1.78
N ALA A 210 5.39 -14.57 -2.86
CA ALA A 210 4.10 -15.19 -3.16
C ALA A 210 3.59 -16.05 -1.98
N GLU A 211 4.48 -16.75 -1.28
CA GLU A 211 4.15 -17.62 -0.16
C GLU A 211 3.52 -16.86 1.03
N ASP A 212 4.00 -15.65 1.31
CA ASP A 212 3.54 -14.84 2.45
C ASP A 212 2.04 -14.46 2.26
N TRP A 213 1.55 -14.40 1.02
CA TRP A 213 0.14 -14.14 0.68
C TRP A 213 -0.78 -15.36 0.87
N THR A 214 -0.23 -16.52 1.20
CA THR A 214 -0.98 -17.74 1.55
C THR A 214 -1.17 -17.90 3.05
N GLU A 215 -0.33 -17.21 3.83
CA GLU A 215 -0.35 -17.26 5.29
C GLU A 215 -1.44 -16.34 5.84
N ARG A 216 -1.95 -16.64 7.03
CA ARG A 216 -2.93 -15.79 7.74
C ARG A 216 -2.25 -14.62 8.45
N SER A 217 -1.43 -13.86 7.73
CA SER A 217 -1.03 -12.54 8.18
C SER A 217 -2.23 -11.61 8.10
N GLU A 218 -2.43 -10.70 9.04
CA GLU A 218 -3.56 -9.77 8.97
C GLU A 218 -3.39 -8.76 7.83
N ALA A 219 -2.16 -8.28 7.64
CA ALA A 219 -1.80 -7.38 6.56
C ALA A 219 -0.34 -7.58 6.12
N LEU A 220 -0.05 -7.23 4.88
CA LEU A 220 1.30 -7.20 4.32
C LEU A 220 1.58 -5.82 3.73
N ALA A 221 2.83 -5.37 3.88
CA ALA A 221 3.30 -4.18 3.19
C ALA A 221 3.46 -4.48 1.68
N ILE A 222 2.96 -3.58 0.84
CA ILE A 222 3.18 -3.58 -0.60
C ILE A 222 3.90 -2.32 -1.03
N ARG A 223 4.74 -2.46 -2.06
CA ARG A 223 5.36 -1.35 -2.78
C ARG A 223 4.30 -0.52 -3.50
N ILE A 224 4.31 0.78 -3.26
CA ILE A 224 3.46 1.76 -3.97
C ILE A 224 4.28 2.80 -4.73
N ASP A 225 5.60 2.61 -4.81
CA ASP A 225 6.47 3.37 -5.69
C ASP A 225 6.27 2.98 -7.16
N LEU A 226 6.46 3.94 -8.05
CA LEU A 226 6.60 3.72 -9.48
C LEU A 226 8.08 3.40 -9.81
N PRO A 227 8.36 2.44 -10.70
CA PRO A 227 9.72 2.23 -11.22
C PRO A 227 10.33 3.52 -11.78
N ARG A 228 11.66 3.68 -11.70
CA ARG A 228 12.31 4.96 -12.03
C ARG A 228 12.09 5.38 -13.48
N GLU A 229 12.06 4.41 -14.38
CA GLU A 229 11.93 4.61 -15.82
C GLU A 229 10.46 4.68 -16.26
N ALA A 230 9.50 4.48 -15.36
CA ALA A 230 8.10 4.44 -15.71
C ALA A 230 7.52 5.86 -15.96
N PRO A 231 6.80 6.09 -17.07
CA PRO A 231 5.94 7.25 -17.26
C PRO A 231 4.78 7.23 -16.24
N CYS A 232 4.09 8.37 -16.10
CA CYS A 232 2.94 8.59 -15.20
C CYS A 232 3.24 9.08 -13.78
N GLU A 233 4.46 9.54 -13.49
CA GLU A 233 4.73 10.26 -12.23
C GLU A 233 3.83 11.50 -12.09
N GLY A 234 3.22 11.68 -10.92
CA GLY A 234 2.31 12.78 -10.60
C GLY A 234 0.83 12.51 -10.88
N ILE A 235 0.47 11.42 -11.57
CA ILE A 235 -0.94 11.08 -11.87
C ILE A 235 -1.48 10.10 -10.83
N GLY A 236 -2.61 10.43 -10.16
CA GLY A 236 -3.30 9.48 -9.27
C GLY A 236 -2.44 8.98 -8.10
N SER A 237 -1.67 9.89 -7.50
CA SER A 237 -0.70 9.60 -6.42
C SER A 237 0.46 8.67 -6.83
N LEU A 238 0.67 8.41 -8.13
CA LEU A 238 1.86 7.71 -8.61
C LEU A 238 3.10 8.56 -8.38
N SER A 239 4.06 8.00 -7.64
CA SER A 239 5.31 8.67 -7.29
C SER A 239 6.48 7.71 -7.39
N LYS A 240 7.65 8.20 -7.80
CA LYS A 240 8.91 7.43 -7.75
C LYS A 240 9.52 7.39 -6.36
N ALA A 241 8.97 8.14 -5.40
CA ALA A 241 9.37 8.07 -4.02
C ALA A 241 9.14 6.65 -3.48
N LYS A 242 10.14 6.10 -2.79
CA LYS A 242 10.02 4.78 -2.17
C LYS A 242 8.99 4.86 -1.05
N ASP A 243 7.88 4.17 -1.22
CA ASP A 243 6.80 4.15 -0.24
C ASP A 243 6.10 2.78 -0.22
N ILE A 244 5.45 2.50 0.90
CA ILE A 244 4.75 1.24 1.17
C ILE A 244 3.32 1.49 1.67
N ALA A 245 2.41 0.61 1.30
CA ALA A 245 1.06 0.57 1.85
C ALA A 245 0.79 -0.77 2.51
N TRP A 246 0.08 -0.77 3.64
CA TRP A 246 -0.39 -2.00 4.27
C TRP A 246 -1.73 -2.40 3.67
N VAL A 247 -1.80 -3.63 3.15
CA VAL A 247 -3.03 -4.19 2.59
C VAL A 247 -3.42 -5.46 3.32
N PRO A 248 -4.72 -5.69 3.56
CA PRO A 248 -5.18 -6.87 4.25
C PRO A 248 -4.91 -8.13 3.41
N VAL A 249 -4.54 -9.22 4.08
CA VAL A 249 -4.40 -10.54 3.44
C VAL A 249 -5.61 -11.37 3.80
N ASN A 250 -6.58 -11.37 2.89
CA ASN A 250 -7.75 -12.21 3.01
C ASN A 250 -7.65 -13.38 2.02
N LEU A 251 -8.21 -14.51 2.41
CA LEU A 251 -8.42 -15.65 1.53
C LEU A 251 -9.91 -15.85 1.35
N THR A 252 -10.33 -16.18 0.14
CA THR A 252 -11.72 -16.61 -0.06
C THR A 252 -12.00 -17.92 0.67
N PRO A 253 -13.26 -18.21 1.05
CA PRO A 253 -13.61 -19.50 1.66
C PRO A 253 -13.19 -20.71 0.82
N SER A 254 -13.23 -20.57 -0.51
CA SER A 254 -12.77 -21.58 -1.45
C SER A 254 -11.27 -21.84 -1.32
N VAL A 255 -10.45 -20.77 -1.41
CA VAL A 255 -8.99 -20.88 -1.25
C VAL A 255 -8.60 -21.41 0.13
N ALA A 256 -9.20 -20.88 1.20
CA ALA A 256 -8.95 -21.35 2.56
C ALA A 256 -9.26 -22.86 2.71
N THR A 257 -10.31 -23.34 2.02
CA THR A 257 -10.66 -24.77 2.00
C THR A 257 -9.62 -25.60 1.24
N ILE A 258 -9.11 -25.12 0.11
CA ILE A 258 -8.05 -25.78 -0.67
C ILE A 258 -6.81 -25.97 0.21
N ILE A 259 -6.32 -24.89 0.82
CA ILE A 259 -5.12 -24.92 1.67
C ILE A 259 -5.31 -25.88 2.85
N ARG A 260 -6.42 -25.75 3.58
CA ARG A 260 -6.73 -26.63 4.73
C ARG A 260 -6.79 -28.11 4.33
N LYS A 261 -7.37 -28.44 3.16
CA LYS A 261 -7.40 -29.83 2.66
C LYS A 261 -6.00 -30.34 2.35
N ALA A 262 -5.16 -29.51 1.74
CA ALA A 262 -3.77 -29.85 1.43
C ALA A 262 -2.96 -30.12 2.70
N GLU A 263 -3.10 -29.27 3.73
CA GLU A 263 -2.46 -29.44 5.04
C GLU A 263 -2.90 -30.74 5.74
N GLN A 264 -4.21 -31.04 5.73
CA GLN A 264 -4.75 -32.28 6.29
C GLN A 264 -4.20 -33.52 5.56
N LEU A 265 -4.10 -33.47 4.24
CA LEU A 265 -3.52 -34.55 3.45
C LEU A 265 -2.04 -34.74 3.78
N ALA A 266 -1.27 -33.64 3.84
CA ALA A 266 0.15 -33.67 4.20
C ALA A 266 0.37 -34.27 5.61
N ALA A 267 -0.44 -33.87 6.58
CA ALA A 267 -0.40 -34.42 7.94
C ALA A 267 -0.68 -35.93 7.94
N ARG A 268 -1.73 -36.39 7.25
CA ARG A 268 -2.05 -37.82 7.11
C ARG A 268 -0.91 -38.61 6.47
N LEU A 269 -0.32 -38.09 5.40
CA LEU A 269 0.82 -38.72 4.73
C LEU A 269 2.05 -38.81 5.65
N SER A 270 2.32 -37.76 6.42
CA SER A 270 3.39 -37.74 7.42
C SER A 270 3.17 -38.81 8.49
N THR A 271 1.97 -38.88 9.07
CA THR A 271 1.60 -39.91 10.06
C THR A 271 1.73 -41.32 9.48
N ASN A 272 1.28 -41.53 8.24
CA ASN A 272 1.40 -42.82 7.57
C ASN A 272 2.88 -43.21 7.33
N ARG A 273 3.74 -42.26 6.94
CA ARG A 273 5.18 -42.49 6.82
C ARG A 273 5.82 -42.82 8.17
N ALA A 274 5.47 -42.10 9.23
CA ALA A 274 5.94 -42.37 10.59
C ALA A 274 5.51 -43.77 11.08
N ARG A 275 4.24 -44.14 10.86
CA ARG A 275 3.72 -45.48 11.18
C ARG A 275 4.47 -46.58 10.42
N LYS A 276 4.68 -46.42 9.11
CA LYS A 276 5.46 -47.38 8.30
C LYS A 276 6.90 -47.51 8.80
N ARG A 277 7.55 -46.41 9.18
CA ARG A 277 8.90 -46.42 9.77
C ARG A 277 8.93 -47.17 11.10
N LEU A 278 7.98 -46.91 12.00
CA LEU A 278 7.88 -47.61 13.29
C LEU A 278 7.70 -49.12 13.10
N VAL A 279 6.77 -49.53 12.22
CA VAL A 279 6.54 -50.94 11.91
C VAL A 279 7.81 -51.60 11.36
N SER A 280 8.54 -50.92 10.46
CA SER A 280 9.82 -51.41 9.93
C SER A 280 10.87 -51.62 11.03
N LEU A 281 11.00 -50.68 11.97
CA LEU A 281 11.93 -50.79 13.10
C LEU A 281 11.55 -51.94 14.05
N LEU A 282 10.26 -52.13 14.35
CA LEU A 282 9.78 -53.24 15.18
C LEU A 282 10.11 -54.60 14.54
N HIS A 283 9.89 -54.75 13.23
CA HIS A 283 10.25 -55.98 12.50
C HIS A 283 11.76 -56.24 12.50
N LYS A 284 12.58 -55.21 12.26
CA LYS A 284 14.05 -55.32 12.32
C LYS A 284 14.52 -55.76 13.71
N ASN A 285 13.97 -55.17 14.77
CA ASN A 285 14.30 -55.51 16.15
C ASN A 285 13.85 -56.94 16.52
N ALA A 286 12.65 -57.36 16.09
CA ALA A 286 12.18 -58.73 16.28
C ALA A 286 13.08 -59.75 15.57
N SER A 287 13.47 -59.48 14.32
CA SER A 287 14.40 -60.31 13.56
C SER A 287 15.78 -60.39 14.22
N ALA A 288 16.33 -59.26 14.70
CA ALA A 288 17.61 -59.23 15.40
C ALA A 288 17.57 -60.04 16.71
N ARG A 289 16.50 -59.91 17.50
CA ARG A 289 16.29 -60.73 18.71
C ARG A 289 16.14 -62.22 18.39
N GLY A 290 15.43 -62.55 17.32
CA GLY A 290 15.29 -63.93 16.84
C GLY A 290 16.64 -64.54 16.44
N LYS A 291 17.45 -63.81 15.67
CA LYS A 291 18.82 -64.21 15.32
C LYS A 291 19.72 -64.39 16.54
N ALA A 292 19.67 -63.46 17.49
CA ALA A 292 20.44 -63.55 18.74
C ALA A 292 20.06 -64.79 19.56
N ARG A 293 18.76 -65.06 19.72
CA ARG A 293 18.26 -66.28 20.39
C ARG A 293 18.71 -67.55 19.67
N GLY A 294 18.62 -67.57 18.34
CA GLY A 294 19.10 -68.71 17.53
C GLY A 294 20.60 -68.98 17.72
N MET A 295 21.43 -67.93 17.73
CA MET A 295 22.88 -68.07 17.98
C MET A 295 23.18 -68.61 19.38
N ILE A 296 22.47 -68.12 20.41
CA ILE A 296 22.64 -68.59 21.80
C ILE A 296 22.25 -70.06 21.89
N ALA A 297 21.09 -70.45 21.35
CA ALA A 297 20.61 -71.83 21.35
C ALA A 297 21.59 -72.78 20.62
N ALA A 298 22.11 -72.36 19.46
CA ALA A 298 23.10 -73.13 18.70
C ALA A 298 24.41 -73.32 19.49
N ARG A 299 24.87 -72.30 20.21
CA ARG A 299 26.09 -72.38 21.03
C ARG A 299 25.92 -73.32 22.23
N VAL A 300 24.76 -73.28 22.89
CA VAL A 300 24.42 -74.19 24.00
C VAL A 300 24.35 -75.63 23.51
N ALA A 301 23.67 -75.90 22.39
CA ALA A 301 23.57 -77.24 21.80
C ALA A 301 24.93 -77.83 21.40
N LYS A 302 25.84 -77.00 20.87
CA LYS A 302 27.20 -77.43 20.51
C LYS A 302 28.03 -77.76 21.78
N GLY A 303 27.87 -76.98 22.85
CA GLY A 303 28.51 -77.20 24.14
C GLY A 303 28.02 -78.47 24.86
N THR A 304 26.71 -78.74 24.85
CA THR A 304 26.15 -79.96 25.44
C THR A 304 26.57 -81.21 24.68
N LYS A 305 26.59 -81.17 23.33
CA LYS A 305 27.11 -82.28 22.51
C LYS A 305 28.59 -82.57 22.79
N ALA A 306 29.43 -81.53 22.90
CA ALA A 306 30.84 -81.68 23.26
C ALA A 306 31.05 -82.20 24.70
N ARG A 307 30.14 -81.90 25.63
CA ARG A 307 30.16 -82.44 26.99
C ARG A 307 29.72 -83.92 27.02
N ALA A 308 28.67 -84.28 26.29
CA ALA A 308 28.21 -85.66 26.17
C ALA A 308 29.28 -86.58 25.56
N ILE A 309 29.98 -86.11 24.52
CA ILE A 309 31.11 -86.85 23.92
C ILE A 309 32.24 -87.07 24.95
N ARG A 310 32.57 -86.05 25.76
CA ARG A 310 33.59 -86.18 26.81
C ARG A 310 33.20 -87.15 27.93
N ILE A 311 31.93 -87.18 28.33
CA ILE A 311 31.44 -88.12 29.35
C ILE A 311 31.46 -89.55 28.80
N ALA A 312 30.95 -89.76 27.58
CA ALA A 312 30.97 -91.07 26.92
C ALA A 312 32.40 -91.58 26.63
N ALA A 313 33.35 -90.68 26.40
CA ALA A 313 34.78 -91.05 26.27
C ALA A 313 35.40 -91.45 27.62
N ARG A 314 34.99 -90.81 28.73
CA ARG A 314 35.44 -91.16 30.09
C ARG A 314 34.91 -92.53 30.55
N GLU A 315 33.65 -92.84 30.25
CA GLU A 315 33.04 -94.13 30.64
C GLU A 315 33.62 -95.31 29.84
N ARG A 316 34.07 -95.10 28.60
CA ARG A 316 34.78 -96.14 27.82
C ARG A 316 36.21 -96.42 28.29
N SER A 317 36.81 -95.51 29.04
CA SER A 317 38.16 -95.71 29.60
C SER A 317 38.14 -96.34 31.01
N ALA A 318 36.96 -96.67 31.54
CA ALA A 318 36.76 -97.24 32.87
C ALA A 318 36.29 -98.72 32.85
N ILE A 319 36.34 -99.37 31.69
CA ILE A 319 36.10 -100.81 31.46
C ILE A 319 37.41 -101.41 30.99
#